data_AF-A0A5B7H6M4-F1
#
_entry.id   AF-A0A5B7H6M4-F1
#
_cell.length_a   1.000
_cell.length_b   1.000
_cell.length_c   1.000
_cell.angle_alpha   90.00
_cell.angle_beta   90.00
_cell.angle_gamma   90.00
#
_symmetry.space_group_name_H-M   'P 1'
#
loop_
_entity.id
_entity.type
_entity.pdbx_description
1 polymer ?
#
loop_
_entity_poly.entity_id
_entity_poly.type
_entity_poly.pdbx_seq_one_letter_code
_entity_poly.pdbx_strand_id
1 'polypeptide(L)' 'MEVETPEVYVFMSAKCERAHMMKRNPREVRWTILYRRKHKKGMEEETTKKRTRRTQKYQRAIVGASLIDIMTKR' A
#
# COMPACT_ATOMS: atom_id res chain seq x y z
N MET A 1 16.65 26.47 23.24
CA MET A 1 16.90 25.13 23.81
C MET A 1 15.77 24.23 23.30
N GLU A 2 16.08 23.36 22.35
CA GLU A 2 15.12 22.36 21.88
C GLU A 2 14.82 21.43 23.06
N VAL A 3 13.54 21.28 23.39
CA VAL A 3 13.10 20.41 24.47
C VAL A 3 13.09 18.99 23.89
N GLU A 4 14.17 18.25 24.10
CA GLU A 4 14.18 16.81 23.84
C GLU A 4 13.21 16.14 24.83
N THR A 5 12.03 15.76 24.35
CA THR A 5 11.12 14.94 25.15
C THR A 5 11.71 13.54 25.27
N PRO A 6 11.86 12.97 26.48
CA PRO A 6 12.40 11.63 26.64
C PRO A 6 11.47 10.61 25.96
N GLU A 7 12.03 9.81 25.03
CA GLU A 7 11.30 8.75 24.35
C GLU A 7 11.08 7.58 25.32
N VAL A 8 9.82 7.36 25.72
CA VAL A 8 9.44 6.29 26.66
C VAL A 8 9.03 5.05 25.88
N TYR A 9 9.70 3.93 26.13
CA TYR A 9 9.38 2.64 25.52
C TYR A 9 8.64 1.72 26.49
N VAL A 10 7.58 1.07 26.01
CA VAL A 10 6.83 0.07 26.77
C VAL A 10 7.15 -1.33 26.25
N PHE A 11 7.59 -2.22 27.12
CA PHE A 11 7.90 -3.62 26.78
C PHE A 11 6.92 -4.58 27.44
N MET A 12 6.42 -5.54 26.65
CA MET A 12 5.50 -6.59 27.14
C MET A 12 6.21 -7.64 28.02
N SER A 13 7.53 -7.83 27.84
CA SER A 13 8.32 -8.82 28.59
C SER A 13 9.81 -8.48 28.59
N ALA A 14 10.55 -9.08 29.52
CA ALA A 14 12.01 -8.95 29.62
C ALA A 14 12.76 -9.38 28.34
N LYS A 15 12.18 -10.30 27.54
CA LYS A 15 12.73 -10.69 26.23
C LYS A 15 12.75 -9.51 25.25
N CYS A 16 11.67 -8.73 25.22
CA CYS A 16 11.54 -7.56 24.34
C CYS A 16 12.48 -6.44 24.78
N GLU A 17 12.53 -6.19 26.09
CA GLU A 17 13.42 -5.19 26.70
C GLU A 17 14.90 -5.50 26.43
N ARG A 18 15.33 -6.74 26.68
CA ARG A 18 16.73 -7.14 26.42
C ARG A 18 17.10 -7.01 24.95
N ALA A 19 16.19 -7.36 24.03
CA ALA A 19 16.44 -7.19 22.59
C ALA A 19 16.58 -5.70 22.20
N HIS A 20 15.80 -4.82 22.83
CA HIS A 20 15.88 -3.37 22.65
C HIS A 20 17.20 -2.81 23.18
N MET A 21 17.62 -3.21 24.39
CA MET A 21 18.91 -2.81 24.96
C MET A 21 20.10 -3.30 24.13
N MET A 22 19.98 -4.49 23.52
CA MET A 22 20.96 -5.01 22.55
C MET A 22 20.89 -4.34 21.17
N LYS A 23 20.02 -3.32 20.99
CA LYS A 23 19.82 -2.59 19.73
C LYS A 23 19.51 -3.49 18.53
N ARG A 24 18.81 -4.62 18.76
CA ARG A 24 18.41 -5.53 17.68
C ARG A 24 17.29 -4.92 16.87
N ASN A 25 17.39 -4.98 15.54
CA ASN A 25 16.34 -4.48 14.66
C ASN A 25 15.11 -5.40 14.69
N PRO A 26 13.93 -4.95 15.14
CA PRO A 26 12.73 -5.77 15.15
C PRO A 26 12.34 -6.30 13.75
N ARG A 27 12.75 -5.63 12.67
CA ARG A 27 12.50 -6.03 11.27
C ARG A 27 13.27 -7.27 10.82
N GLU A 28 14.23 -7.75 11.62
CA GLU A 28 15.01 -8.96 11.38
C GLU A 28 14.61 -10.11 12.34
N VAL A 29 13.92 -9.78 13.44
CA VAL A 29 13.46 -10.75 14.42
C VAL A 29 12.17 -11.42 13.93
N ARG A 30 12.27 -12.67 13.49
CA ARG A 30 11.25 -13.42 12.73
C ARG A 30 9.82 -13.42 13.31
N TRP A 31 9.69 -13.39 14.65
CA TRP A 31 8.40 -13.49 15.33
C TRP A 31 7.72 -12.14 15.57
N THR A 32 8.38 -11.01 15.30
CA THR A 32 7.79 -9.69 15.56
C THR A 32 6.76 -9.29 14.51
N ILE A 33 5.86 -8.40 14.88
CA ILE A 33 4.87 -7.81 13.96
C ILE A 33 5.58 -7.07 12.81
N LEU A 34 6.64 -6.32 13.10
CA LEU A 34 7.41 -5.58 12.08
C LEU A 34 8.04 -6.51 11.04
N TYR A 35 8.63 -7.62 11.48
CA TYR A 35 9.15 -8.64 10.57
C TYR A 35 8.03 -9.22 9.70
N ARG A 36 6.90 -9.60 10.31
CA ARG A 36 5.77 -10.18 9.56
C ARG A 36 5.22 -9.20 8.51
N ARG A 37 5.09 -7.91 8.84
CA ARG A 37 4.69 -6.85 7.89
C ARG A 37 5.69 -6.69 6.75
N LYS A 38 6.99 -6.58 7.06
CA LYS A 38 8.07 -6.46 6.04
C LYS A 38 8.04 -7.64 5.05
N HIS A 39 7.76 -8.85 5.54
CA HIS A 39 7.77 -10.07 4.74
C HIS A 39 6.36 -10.54 4.31
N LYS A 40 5.34 -9.68 4.43
CA LYS A 40 3.95 -9.95 4.04
C LYS A 40 3.39 -11.27 4.59
N LYS A 41 3.81 -11.68 5.79
CA LYS A 41 3.33 -12.93 6.42
C LYS A 41 1.93 -12.72 7.00
N GLY A 42 0.98 -13.56 6.58
CA GLY A 42 -0.40 -13.53 7.08
C GLY A 42 -1.19 -12.28 6.71
N MET A 43 -0.82 -11.61 5.62
CA MET A 43 -1.70 -10.65 4.95
C MET A 43 -2.46 -11.42 3.87
N GLU A 44 -3.78 -11.34 3.84
CA GLU A 44 -4.54 -11.64 2.62
C GLU A 44 -4.21 -10.55 1.60
N GLU A 45 -3.67 -10.93 0.44
CA GLU A 45 -3.30 -10.02 -0.65
C GLU A 45 -4.50 -9.30 -1.31
N GLU A 46 -5.70 -9.46 -0.78
CA GLU A 46 -6.94 -9.14 -1.50
C GLU A 46 -7.39 -7.68 -1.39
N THR A 47 -6.71 -6.81 -0.64
CA THR A 47 -7.30 -5.49 -0.35
C THR A 47 -7.10 -4.42 -1.42
N THR A 48 -6.18 -4.53 -2.38
CA THR A 48 -6.07 -3.47 -3.42
C THR A 48 -5.24 -3.84 -4.65
N LYS A 49 -5.79 -4.67 -5.54
CA LYS A 49 -5.56 -4.43 -6.98
C LYS A 49 -6.87 -3.92 -7.59
N LYS A 50 -7.21 -2.67 -7.28
CA LYS A 50 -8.27 -1.97 -8.02
C LYS A 50 -7.82 -1.84 -9.47
N ARG A 51 -8.33 -2.73 -10.32
CA ARG A 51 -8.12 -2.70 -11.77
C ARG A 51 -8.73 -1.38 -12.27
N THR A 52 -7.90 -0.43 -12.66
CA THR A 52 -8.37 0.78 -13.35
C THR A 52 -9.04 0.35 -14.65
N ARG A 53 -10.36 0.47 -14.76
CA ARG A 53 -11.07 0.32 -16.03
C ARG A 53 -10.59 1.44 -16.96
N ARG A 54 -9.78 1.09 -17.97
CA ARG A 54 -9.50 2.01 -19.08
C ARG A 54 -10.65 1.91 -20.07
N THR A 55 -11.50 2.92 -20.12
CA THR A 55 -12.52 3.05 -21.16
C THR A 55 -11.85 3.55 -22.44
N GLN A 56 -11.81 2.73 -23.48
CA GLN A 56 -11.32 3.16 -24.80
C GLN A 56 -12.48 3.83 -25.53
N LYS A 57 -12.42 5.17 -25.68
CA LYS A 57 -13.39 5.92 -26.48
C LYS A 57 -12.91 5.93 -27.93
N TYR A 58 -13.69 5.34 -28.82
CA TYR A 58 -13.53 5.52 -30.26
C TYR A 58 -14.67 6.41 -30.77
N GLN A 59 -14.32 7.63 -31.19
CA GLN A 59 -15.15 8.46 -32.05
C GLN A 59 -14.35 8.67 -33.32
N ARG A 60 -14.55 7.79 -34.30
CA ARG A 60 -13.94 7.92 -35.62
C ARG A 60 -15.08 8.06 -36.63
N ALA A 61 -14.99 9.08 -37.48
CA ALA A 61 -15.84 9.18 -38.66
C ALA A 61 -15.50 8.00 -39.58
N ILE A 62 -16.53 7.44 -40.21
CA ILE A 62 -16.40 6.38 -41.21
C ILE A 62 -16.40 7.07 -42.58
N VAL A 63 -15.57 6.60 -43.51
CA VAL A 63 -15.52 7.17 -44.87
C VAL A 63 -16.93 7.17 -45.47
N GLY A 64 -17.43 8.35 -45.83
CA GLY A 64 -18.77 8.55 -46.39
C GLY A 64 -19.84 9.05 -45.43
N ALA A 65 -19.56 9.22 -44.13
CA ALA A 65 -20.49 9.83 -43.18
C ALA A 65 -19.78 10.71 -42.15
N SER A 66 -20.26 11.94 -41.96
CA SER A 66 -19.70 12.85 -40.95
C SER A 66 -20.12 12.42 -39.54
N LEU A 67 -19.33 12.80 -38.54
CA LEU A 67 -19.58 12.42 -37.15
C LEU A 67 -20.91 13.00 -36.62
N ILE A 68 -21.37 14.11 -37.21
CA ILE A 68 -22.64 14.77 -36.90
C ILE A 68 -23.81 13.91 -37.40
N ASP A 69 -23.76 13.43 -38.64
CA ASP A 69 -24.83 12.61 -39.23
C ASP A 69 -25.06 11.29 -38.49
N ILE A 70 -23.98 10.71 -37.95
CA ILE A 70 -24.02 9.48 -37.15
C ILE A 70 -24.68 9.73 -35.78
N MET A 71 -24.54 10.92 -35.19
CA MET A 71 -25.13 11.26 -33.90
C MET A 71 -26.64 11.51 -33.99
N THR A 72 -27.11 12.14 -35.06
CA THR A 72 -28.53 12.46 -35.26
C THR A 72 -29.40 11.24 -35.51
N LYS A 73 -28.79 10.12 -35.92
CA LYS A 73 -29.47 8.87 -36.31
C LYS A 73 -29.54 7.81 -35.20
N ARG A 74 -28.90 8.06 -34.06
CA ARG A 74 -28.91 7.19 -32.87
C ARG A 74 -30.05 7.56 -31.94
#